data_AF-A0A268TZ88-F1
#
_entry.id   AF-A0A268TZ88-F1
#
_cell.length_a   1.000
_cell.length_b   1.000
_cell.length_c   1.000
_cell.angle_alpha   90.00
_cell.angle_beta   90.00
_cell.angle_gamma   90.00
#
_symmetry.space_group_name_H-M   'P 1'
#
loop_
_entity.id
_entity.type
_entity.pdbx_description
1 polymer ?
#
loop_
_entity_poly.entity_id
_entity_poly.type
_entity_poly.pdbx_seq_one_letter_code
_entity_poly.pdbx_strand_id
1 'polypeptide(L)'
;MKESWEIAQLFEEEREKFKQEIFSYKQDILQAKKTLKKMRLQIADSKDKIEKFEELKNQKISEIEAIKQDLFKQKIKKNISKLNHEKYQIINEKKEEILPKPLETVDIYLKDGSVAKARPAKRIFTDNLYKKYRVILKENKILKEQILEFELENSKLKIELRDFYAEDILKSNRSSRED
;
A
#
# COMPACT_ATOMS: atom_id res chain seq x y z
N MET A 1 92.82 1.45 41.31
CA MET A 1 91.80 2.17 42.09
C MET A 1 91.00 3.21 41.28
N LYS A 2 91.44 3.69 40.11
CA LYS A 2 90.66 4.64 39.28
C LYS A 2 89.45 4.00 38.57
N GLU A 3 89.59 2.77 38.09
CA GLU A 3 88.54 2.06 37.33
C GLU A 3 87.27 1.77 38.14
N SER A 4 87.37 1.56 39.47
CA SER A 4 86.21 1.26 40.31
C SER A 4 85.28 2.46 40.53
N TRP A 5 85.79 3.68 40.45
CA TRP A 5 85.01 4.90 40.63
C TRP A 5 84.27 5.28 39.34
N GLU A 6 84.92 5.08 38.20
CA GLU A 6 84.31 5.25 36.86
C GLU A 6 83.17 4.25 36.64
N ILE A 7 83.35 2.99 37.08
CA ILE A 7 82.29 1.98 37.06
C ILE A 7 81.12 2.39 37.96
N ALA A 8 81.38 2.89 39.17
CA ALA A 8 80.32 3.34 40.08
C ALA A 8 79.54 4.55 39.51
N GLN A 9 80.22 5.47 38.82
CA GLN A 9 79.58 6.60 38.17
C GLN A 9 78.68 6.16 37.00
N LEU A 10 79.14 5.21 36.18
CA LEU A 10 78.34 4.66 35.07
C LEU A 10 77.05 3.99 35.59
N PHE A 11 77.12 3.25 36.69
CA PHE A 11 75.93 2.66 37.32
C PHE A 11 74.98 3.71 37.89
N GLU A 12 75.47 4.80 38.47
CA GLU A 12 74.58 5.86 38.99
C GLU A 12 73.91 6.63 37.84
N GLU A 13 74.61 6.87 36.74
CA GLU A 13 74.04 7.46 35.51
C GLU A 13 72.98 6.56 34.87
N GLU A 14 73.23 5.25 34.77
CA GLU A 14 72.23 4.29 34.31
C GLU A 14 71.04 4.22 35.26
N ARG A 15 71.28 4.27 36.57
CA ARG A 15 70.21 4.27 37.58
C ARG A 15 69.33 5.51 37.48
N GLU A 16 69.90 6.69 37.22
CA GLU A 16 69.13 7.90 36.97
C GLU A 16 68.33 7.82 35.66
N LYS A 17 68.91 7.27 34.59
CA LYS A 17 68.17 7.00 33.34
C LYS A 17 66.99 6.05 33.57
N PHE A 18 67.20 4.96 34.30
CA PHE A 18 66.12 4.02 34.66
C PHE A 18 65.03 4.70 35.52
N LYS A 19 65.39 5.57 36.46
CA LYS A 19 64.39 6.33 37.24
C LYS A 19 63.56 7.23 36.34
N GLN A 20 64.18 7.93 35.38
CA GLN A 20 63.50 8.80 34.43
C GLN A 20 62.58 8.01 33.49
N GLU A 21 63.04 6.87 32.98
CA GLU A 21 62.22 5.96 32.15
C GLU A 21 61.03 5.41 32.92
N ILE A 22 61.23 4.93 34.15
CA ILE A 22 60.15 4.44 35.02
C ILE A 22 59.12 5.56 35.27
N PHE A 23 59.58 6.79 35.48
CA PHE A 23 58.69 7.93 35.66
C PHE A 23 57.89 8.24 34.39
N SER A 24 58.55 8.28 33.23
CA SER A 24 57.90 8.48 31.93
C SER A 24 56.84 7.40 31.67
N TYR A 25 57.18 6.13 31.81
CA TYR A 25 56.23 5.03 31.61
C TYR A 25 55.05 5.09 32.58
N LYS A 26 55.29 5.49 33.85
CA LYS A 26 54.20 5.69 34.80
C LYS A 26 53.25 6.80 34.33
N GLN A 27 53.78 7.90 33.80
CA GLN A 27 52.95 8.98 33.25
C GLN A 27 52.16 8.51 32.03
N ASP A 28 52.79 7.79 31.11
CA ASP A 28 52.15 7.26 29.90
C ASP A 28 51.03 6.28 30.24
N ILE A 29 51.25 5.37 31.19
CA ILE A 29 50.22 4.45 31.69
C ILE A 29 49.04 5.23 32.29
N LEU A 30 49.31 6.31 33.02
CA LEU A 30 48.28 7.12 33.66
C LEU A 30 47.46 7.89 32.61
N GLN A 31 48.12 8.45 31.59
CA GLN A 31 47.46 9.10 30.46
C GLN A 31 46.62 8.09 29.65
N ALA A 32 47.17 6.93 29.33
CA ALA A 32 46.47 5.85 28.62
C ALA A 32 45.24 5.36 29.39
N LYS A 33 45.31 5.27 30.72
CA LYS A 33 44.13 4.94 31.56
C LYS A 33 43.06 6.04 31.48
N LYS A 34 43.46 7.31 31.48
CA LYS A 34 42.53 8.44 31.33
C LYS A 34 41.85 8.45 29.96
N THR A 35 42.60 8.21 28.88
CA THR A 35 42.04 8.15 27.52
C THR A 35 41.10 6.94 27.37
N LEU A 36 41.48 5.78 27.90
CA LEU A 36 40.62 4.58 27.89
C LEU A 36 39.30 4.84 28.61
N LYS A 37 39.31 5.52 29.76
CA LYS A 37 38.08 5.89 30.49
C LYS A 37 37.19 6.83 29.67
N LYS A 38 37.78 7.83 29.01
CA LYS A 38 37.03 8.75 28.12
C LYS A 38 36.40 8.00 26.94
N MET A 39 37.16 7.12 26.29
CA MET A 39 36.65 6.31 25.18
C MET A 39 35.51 5.39 25.61
N ARG A 40 35.61 4.76 26.79
CA ARG A 40 34.53 3.94 27.34
C ARG A 40 33.24 4.72 27.56
N LEU A 41 33.33 5.95 28.07
CA LEU A 41 32.17 6.83 28.22
C LEU A 41 31.57 7.20 26.86
N GLN A 42 32.40 7.57 25.88
CA GLN A 42 31.92 7.86 24.53
C GLN A 42 31.23 6.67 23.86
N ILE A 43 31.74 5.45 24.08
CA ILE A 43 31.11 4.23 23.59
C ILE A 43 29.74 4.02 24.24
N ALA A 44 29.63 4.22 25.56
CA ALA A 44 28.35 4.13 26.27
C ALA A 44 27.35 5.16 25.73
N ASP A 45 27.74 6.44 25.67
CA ASP A 45 26.88 7.51 25.13
C ASP A 45 26.44 7.24 23.68
N SER A 46 27.32 6.65 22.87
CA SER A 46 27.02 6.32 21.47
C SER A 46 26.06 5.15 21.37
N LYS A 47 26.18 4.14 22.24
CA LYS A 47 25.24 3.01 22.33
C LYS A 47 23.85 3.49 22.73
N ASP A 48 23.74 4.32 23.76
CA ASP A 48 22.46 4.88 24.20
C ASP A 48 21.79 5.71 23.09
N LYS A 49 22.58 6.42 22.28
CA LYS A 49 22.05 7.15 21.11
C LYS A 49 21.55 6.21 20.02
N ILE A 50 22.28 5.13 19.75
CA ILE A 50 21.86 4.13 18.75
C ILE A 50 20.52 3.52 19.16
N GLU A 51 20.38 3.09 20.42
CA GLU A 51 19.14 2.50 20.94
C GLU A 51 17.96 3.47 20.79
N LYS A 52 18.14 4.75 21.18
CA LYS A 52 17.11 5.78 20.99
C LYS A 52 16.75 6.01 19.52
N PHE A 53 17.73 5.99 18.61
CA PHE A 53 17.45 6.13 17.19
C PHE A 53 16.74 4.92 16.60
N GLU A 54 17.04 3.72 17.08
CA GLU A 54 16.33 2.50 16.70
C GLU A 54 14.87 2.51 17.16
N GLU A 55 14.60 2.93 18.40
CA GLU A 55 13.24 3.12 18.90
C GLU A 55 12.46 4.14 18.06
N LEU A 56 13.06 5.31 17.79
CA LEU A 56 12.45 6.35 16.96
C LEU A 56 12.18 5.86 15.53
N LYS A 57 13.13 5.10 14.95
CA LYS A 57 12.96 4.51 13.62
C LYS A 57 11.77 3.56 13.60
N ASN A 58 11.65 2.68 14.58
CA ASN A 58 10.55 1.71 14.68
C ASN A 58 9.20 2.42 14.86
N GLN A 59 9.14 3.46 15.70
CA GLN A 59 7.95 4.30 15.84
C GLN A 59 7.56 4.94 14.50
N LYS A 60 8.51 5.55 13.78
CA LYS A 60 8.25 6.18 12.48
C LYS A 60 7.83 5.18 11.40
N ILE A 61 8.35 3.97 11.40
CA ILE A 61 7.89 2.90 10.51
C ILE A 61 6.41 2.58 10.77
N SER A 62 6.03 2.41 12.03
CA SER A 62 4.64 2.11 12.39
C SER A 62 3.67 3.26 12.03
N GLU A 63 4.08 4.52 12.22
CA GLU A 63 3.31 5.69 11.79
C GLU A 63 3.12 5.71 10.26
N ILE A 64 4.18 5.43 9.50
CA ILE A 64 4.12 5.39 8.03
C ILE A 64 3.17 4.27 7.56
N GLU A 65 3.21 3.10 8.18
CA GLU A 65 2.31 2.00 7.85
C GLU A 65 0.85 2.36 8.11
N ALA A 66 0.56 2.99 9.25
CA ALA A 66 -0.77 3.48 9.58
C ALA A 66 -1.28 4.52 8.56
N ILE A 67 -0.43 5.48 8.16
CA ILE A 67 -0.77 6.49 7.15
C ILE A 67 -1.02 5.84 5.79
N LYS A 68 -0.19 4.87 5.37
CA LYS A 68 -0.38 4.14 4.11
C LYS A 68 -1.72 3.40 4.08
N GLN A 69 -2.08 2.74 5.18
CA GLN A 69 -3.37 2.07 5.30
C GLN A 69 -4.55 3.04 5.21
N ASP A 70 -4.45 4.21 5.86
CA ASP A 70 -5.52 5.21 5.80
C ASP A 70 -5.67 5.82 4.39
N LEU A 71 -4.55 6.17 3.74
CA LEU A 71 -4.55 6.64 2.35
C LEU A 71 -5.20 5.62 1.40
N PHE A 72 -4.91 4.34 1.59
CA PHE A 72 -5.52 3.27 0.81
C PHE A 72 -7.04 3.19 1.03
N LYS A 73 -7.50 3.22 2.29
CA LYS A 73 -8.94 3.27 2.63
C LYS A 73 -9.64 4.48 2.02
N GLN A 74 -9.02 5.66 2.10
CA GLN A 74 -9.56 6.88 1.49
C GLN A 74 -9.64 6.78 -0.03
N LYS A 75 -8.64 6.19 -0.71
CA LYS A 75 -8.66 5.97 -2.15
C LYS A 75 -9.80 5.05 -2.57
N ILE A 76 -10.01 3.94 -1.83
CA ILE A 76 -11.14 3.04 -2.06
C ILE A 76 -12.47 3.79 -1.89
N LYS A 77 -12.63 4.53 -0.79
CA LYS A 77 -13.86 5.29 -0.52
C LYS A 77 -14.18 6.31 -1.62
N LYS A 78 -13.17 7.02 -2.13
CA LYS A 78 -13.31 7.94 -3.26
C LYS A 78 -13.76 7.22 -4.52
N ASN A 79 -13.16 6.08 -4.85
CA ASN A 79 -13.52 5.29 -6.03
C ASN A 79 -14.96 4.76 -5.94
N ILE A 80 -15.37 4.23 -4.79
CA ILE A 80 -16.75 3.77 -4.56
C ILE A 80 -17.74 4.93 -4.73
N SER A 81 -17.41 6.10 -4.20
CA SER A 81 -18.28 7.27 -4.30
C SER A 81 -18.44 7.74 -5.75
N LYS A 82 -17.36 7.73 -6.53
CA LYS A 82 -17.39 8.03 -7.97
C LYS A 82 -18.25 7.04 -8.76
N LEU A 83 -18.00 5.75 -8.58
CA LEU A 83 -18.77 4.67 -9.24
C LEU A 83 -20.26 4.74 -8.91
N ASN A 84 -20.62 5.03 -7.66
CA ASN A 84 -22.01 5.20 -7.28
C ASN A 84 -22.63 6.41 -7.97
N HIS A 85 -21.92 7.54 -8.06
CA HIS A 85 -22.41 8.73 -8.74
C HIS A 85 -22.64 8.46 -10.24
N GLU A 86 -21.67 7.85 -10.91
CA GLU A 86 -21.79 7.43 -12.32
C GLU A 86 -22.98 6.50 -12.53
N LYS A 87 -23.17 5.50 -11.65
CA LYS A 87 -24.33 4.61 -11.68
C LYS A 87 -25.65 5.39 -11.59
N TYR A 88 -25.76 6.35 -10.67
CA TYR A 88 -26.97 7.16 -10.54
C TYR A 88 -27.24 8.03 -11.77
N GLN A 89 -26.20 8.62 -12.36
CA GLN A 89 -26.32 9.41 -13.59
C GLN A 89 -26.84 8.55 -14.75
N ILE A 90 -26.23 7.39 -14.99
CA ILE A 90 -26.65 6.46 -16.06
C ILE A 90 -28.11 6.01 -15.88
N ILE A 91 -28.53 5.74 -14.64
CA ILE A 91 -29.91 5.33 -14.34
C ILE A 91 -30.90 6.45 -14.68
N ASN A 92 -30.55 7.70 -14.42
CA ASN A 92 -31.45 8.83 -14.64
C ASN A 92 -31.51 9.24 -16.12
N GLU A 93 -30.37 9.31 -16.80
CA GLU A 93 -30.30 9.69 -18.22
C GLU A 93 -31.00 8.68 -19.13
N LYS A 94 -30.84 7.38 -18.87
CA LYS A 94 -31.38 6.34 -19.77
C LYS A 94 -32.87 6.05 -19.54
N LYS A 95 -33.47 6.44 -18.41
CA LYS A 95 -34.88 6.10 -18.12
C LYS A 95 -35.88 6.74 -19.09
N GLU A 96 -35.60 7.94 -19.58
CA GLU A 96 -36.54 8.67 -20.45
C GLU A 96 -36.49 8.22 -21.92
N GLU A 97 -35.36 7.68 -22.39
CA GLU A 97 -35.16 7.29 -23.79
C GLU A 97 -35.59 5.85 -24.12
N ILE A 98 -35.68 4.97 -23.11
CA ILE A 98 -35.88 3.52 -23.36
C ILE A 98 -37.32 3.18 -23.78
N LEU A 99 -38.32 3.99 -23.42
CA LEU A 99 -39.72 3.63 -23.62
C LEU A 99 -40.25 4.10 -24.99
N PRO A 100 -40.57 3.19 -25.91
CA PRO A 100 -41.10 3.57 -27.21
C PRO A 100 -42.51 4.14 -27.10
N LYS A 101 -42.76 5.19 -27.87
CA LYS A 101 -44.08 5.78 -28.02
C LYS A 101 -44.84 5.08 -29.16
N PRO A 102 -46.14 4.78 -28.98
CA PRO A 102 -46.97 4.21 -30.04
C PRO A 102 -47.18 5.22 -31.16
N LEU A 103 -47.50 4.74 -32.36
CA LEU A 103 -47.88 5.57 -33.49
C LEU A 103 -49.19 6.29 -33.22
N GLU A 104 -49.19 7.61 -33.39
CA GLU A 104 -50.39 8.44 -33.25
C GLU A 104 -51.29 8.34 -34.49
N THR A 105 -50.71 8.09 -35.67
CA THR A 105 -51.42 7.95 -36.94
C THR A 105 -50.83 6.82 -37.78
N VAL A 106 -51.68 6.12 -38.51
CA VAL A 106 -51.32 5.10 -39.50
C VAL A 106 -51.99 5.41 -40.83
N ASP A 107 -51.29 5.06 -41.90
CA ASP A 107 -51.77 5.14 -43.26
C ASP A 107 -52.64 3.91 -43.58
N ILE A 108 -53.87 4.14 -44.05
CA ILE A 108 -54.82 3.09 -44.46
C ILE A 108 -55.03 3.19 -45.96
N TYR A 109 -54.91 2.07 -46.66
CA TYR A 109 -55.24 1.96 -48.08
C TYR A 109 -56.75 1.73 -48.25
N LEU A 110 -57.43 2.67 -48.91
CA LEU A 110 -58.84 2.56 -49.28
C LEU A 110 -58.99 1.71 -50.55
N LYS A 111 -60.20 1.19 -50.79
CA LYS A 111 -60.48 0.32 -51.97
C LYS A 111 -60.21 1.02 -53.30
N ASP A 112 -60.26 2.35 -53.31
CA ASP A 112 -60.02 3.20 -54.49
C ASP A 112 -58.52 3.48 -54.73
N GLY A 113 -57.63 2.84 -53.95
CA GLY A 113 -56.18 3.00 -54.05
C GLY A 113 -55.63 4.27 -53.37
N SER A 114 -56.49 5.13 -52.82
CA SER A 114 -56.09 6.31 -52.06
C SER A 114 -55.61 5.94 -50.64
N VAL A 115 -54.74 6.77 -50.07
CA VAL A 115 -54.17 6.59 -48.72
C VAL A 115 -54.77 7.61 -47.78
N ALA A 116 -55.37 7.15 -46.68
CA ALA A 116 -55.95 8.01 -45.64
C ALA A 116 -55.21 7.85 -44.31
N LYS A 117 -54.95 8.96 -43.62
CA LYS A 117 -54.34 8.97 -42.28
C LYS A 117 -55.42 8.82 -41.21
N ALA A 118 -55.30 7.79 -40.37
CA ALA A 118 -56.24 7.54 -39.28
C ALA A 118 -55.52 7.28 -37.95
N ARG A 119 -56.20 7.53 -36.84
CA ARG A 119 -55.70 7.16 -35.51
C ARG A 119 -55.95 5.67 -35.26
N PRO A 120 -54.94 4.89 -34.86
CA PRO A 120 -55.12 3.47 -34.63
C PRO A 120 -55.96 3.19 -33.36
N ALA A 121 -56.88 2.24 -33.44
CA ALA A 121 -57.71 1.83 -32.30
C ALA A 121 -56.93 1.00 -31.25
N LYS A 122 -55.76 0.49 -31.61
CA LYS A 122 -54.83 -0.25 -30.73
C LYS A 122 -53.45 0.39 -30.81
N ARG A 123 -52.60 0.18 -29.80
CA ARG A 123 -51.20 0.65 -29.84
C ARG A 123 -50.45 -0.09 -30.93
N ILE A 124 -50.10 0.62 -32.01
CA ILE A 124 -49.28 0.11 -33.11
C ILE A 124 -47.91 0.77 -32.99
N PHE A 125 -46.85 0.01 -33.20
CA PHE A 125 -45.48 0.49 -33.20
C PHE A 125 -44.85 0.29 -34.59
N THR A 126 -43.79 1.03 -34.88
CA THR A 126 -43.09 0.95 -36.18
C THR A 126 -42.28 -0.34 -36.31
N ASP A 127 -42.10 -0.82 -37.55
CA ASP A 127 -41.18 -1.94 -37.83
C ASP A 127 -39.73 -1.62 -37.45
N ASN A 128 -39.35 -0.34 -37.52
CA ASN A 128 -38.05 0.13 -37.02
C ASN A 128 -37.88 -0.14 -35.51
N LEU A 129 -38.95 -0.04 -34.73
CA LEU A 129 -38.91 -0.35 -33.31
C LEU A 129 -38.61 -1.84 -33.08
N TYR A 130 -39.24 -2.73 -33.84
CA TYR A 130 -38.97 -4.17 -33.76
C TYR A 130 -37.50 -4.49 -34.07
N LYS A 131 -36.94 -3.87 -35.12
CA LYS A 131 -35.51 -4.03 -35.47
C LYS A 131 -34.59 -3.54 -34.35
N LYS A 132 -34.88 -2.39 -33.75
CA LYS A 132 -34.14 -1.86 -32.58
C LYS A 132 -34.20 -2.82 -31.39
N TYR A 133 -35.38 -3.31 -31.02
CA TYR A 133 -35.51 -4.28 -29.92
C TYR A 133 -34.76 -5.58 -30.17
N ARG A 134 -34.74 -6.08 -31.41
CA ARG A 134 -33.99 -7.29 -31.75
C ARG A 134 -32.49 -7.13 -31.51
N VAL A 135 -31.94 -5.96 -31.83
CA VAL A 135 -30.53 -5.63 -31.54
C VAL A 135 -30.31 -5.52 -30.04
N ILE A 136 -31.14 -4.75 -29.34
CA ILE A 136 -31.06 -4.58 -27.88
C ILE A 136 -31.18 -5.91 -27.14
N LEU A 137 -32.05 -6.83 -27.58
CA LEU A 137 -32.19 -8.16 -26.97
C LEU A 137 -30.92 -9.00 -27.11
N LYS A 138 -30.23 -8.92 -28.26
CA LYS A 138 -28.93 -9.58 -28.44
C LYS A 138 -27.86 -8.96 -27.53
N GLU A 139 -27.78 -7.64 -27.48
CA GLU A 139 -26.86 -6.91 -26.61
C GLU A 139 -27.14 -7.23 -25.13
N ASN A 140 -28.41 -7.28 -24.72
CA ASN A 140 -28.81 -7.63 -23.36
C ASN A 140 -28.40 -9.06 -22.99
N LYS A 141 -28.48 -10.00 -23.95
CA LYS A 141 -27.98 -11.36 -23.74
C LYS A 141 -26.47 -11.37 -23.48
N ILE A 142 -25.70 -10.67 -24.31
CA ILE A 142 -24.24 -10.55 -24.16
C ILE A 142 -23.88 -9.89 -22.82
N LEU A 143 -24.56 -8.81 -22.46
CA LEU A 143 -24.35 -8.12 -21.18
C LEU A 143 -24.68 -9.01 -19.99
N LYS A 144 -25.71 -9.85 -20.07
CA LYS A 144 -26.04 -10.83 -19.02
C LYS A 144 -24.96 -11.91 -18.88
N GLU A 145 -24.41 -12.39 -19.99
CA GLU A 145 -23.29 -13.34 -19.98
C GLU A 145 -22.05 -12.71 -19.32
N GLN A 146 -21.71 -11.46 -19.68
CA GLN A 146 -20.61 -10.72 -19.05
C GLN A 146 -20.84 -10.48 -17.54
N ILE A 147 -22.06 -10.14 -17.14
CA ILE A 147 -22.41 -10.00 -15.71
C ILE A 147 -22.17 -11.33 -14.97
N LEU A 148 -22.61 -12.44 -15.56
CA LEU A 148 -22.40 -13.76 -14.97
C LEU A 148 -20.91 -14.10 -14.83
N GLU A 149 -20.10 -13.79 -15.84
CA GLU A 149 -18.64 -13.96 -15.77
C GLU A 149 -18.04 -13.14 -14.62
N PHE A 150 -18.40 -11.87 -14.50
CA PHE A 150 -17.94 -11.01 -13.40
C PHE A 150 -18.45 -11.47 -12.03
N GLU A 151 -19.65 -12.03 -11.92
CA GLU A 151 -20.17 -12.60 -10.68
C GLU A 151 -19.39 -13.85 -10.25
N LEU A 152 -19.04 -14.71 -11.21
CA LEU A 152 -18.20 -15.90 -10.97
C LEU A 152 -16.79 -15.49 -10.56
N GLU A 153 -16.19 -14.51 -11.24
CA GLU A 153 -14.87 -13.99 -10.88
C GLU A 153 -14.87 -13.35 -9.49
N ASN A 154 -15.88 -12.53 -9.15
CA ASN A 154 -16.03 -11.97 -7.81
C ASN A 154 -16.18 -13.05 -6.73
N SER A 155 -16.92 -14.12 -7.02
CA SER A 155 -17.05 -15.27 -6.12
C SER A 155 -15.69 -15.95 -5.89
N LYS A 156 -14.92 -16.17 -6.96
CA LYS A 156 -13.57 -16.73 -6.91
C LYS A 156 -12.63 -15.85 -6.07
N LEU A 157 -12.57 -14.55 -6.35
CA LEU A 157 -11.74 -13.60 -5.60
C LEU A 157 -12.11 -13.54 -4.12
N LYS A 158 -13.40 -13.67 -3.78
CA LYS A 158 -13.87 -13.73 -2.39
C LYS A 158 -13.35 -14.97 -1.65
N ILE A 159 -13.30 -16.11 -2.33
CA ILE A 159 -12.73 -17.35 -1.78
C ILE A 159 -11.22 -17.20 -1.60
N GLU A 160 -10.51 -16.71 -2.62
CA GLU A 160 -9.06 -16.48 -2.57
C GLU A 160 -8.68 -15.54 -1.42
N LEU A 161 -9.43 -14.44 -1.24
CA LEU A 161 -9.22 -13.54 -0.11
C LEU A 161 -9.42 -14.23 1.24
N ARG A 162 -10.49 -15.03 1.39
CA ARG A 162 -10.76 -15.77 2.62
C ARG A 162 -9.62 -16.74 2.93
N ASP A 163 -9.16 -17.48 1.94
CA ASP A 163 -8.10 -18.48 2.10
C ASP A 163 -6.76 -17.79 2.42
N PHE A 164 -6.46 -16.65 1.77
CA PHE A 164 -5.31 -15.81 2.11
C PHE A 164 -5.34 -15.33 3.57
N TYR A 165 -6.50 -14.84 4.06
CA TYR A 165 -6.64 -14.45 5.47
C TYR A 165 -6.44 -15.63 6.42
N ALA A 166 -6.94 -16.82 6.07
CA ALA A 166 -6.74 -18.02 6.88
C ALA A 166 -5.24 -18.39 6.94
N GLU A 167 -4.52 -18.32 5.83
CA GLU A 167 -3.08 -18.55 5.80
C GLU A 167 -2.30 -17.52 6.64
N ASP A 168 -2.67 -16.25 6.59
CA ASP A 168 -2.00 -15.18 7.34
C ASP A 168 -2.18 -15.35 8.86
N ILE A 169 -3.37 -15.75 9.29
CA ILE A 169 -3.65 -16.13 10.69
C ILE A 169 -2.82 -17.35 11.11
N LEU A 170 -2.68 -18.35 10.24
CA LEU A 170 -1.87 -19.53 10.54
C LEU A 170 -0.38 -19.19 10.63
N LYS A 171 0.13 -18.31 9.76
CA LYS A 171 1.53 -17.85 9.78
C LYS A 171 1.85 -17.03 11.03
N SER A 172 1.00 -16.08 11.39
CA SER A 172 1.17 -15.29 12.62
C SER A 172 1.17 -16.20 13.87
N ASN A 173 0.22 -17.13 13.96
CA ASN A 173 0.16 -18.10 15.06
C ASN A 173 1.37 -19.06 15.12
N ARG A 174 2.00 -19.39 13.98
CA ARG A 174 3.24 -20.18 13.96
C ARG A 174 4.44 -19.37 14.44
N SER A 175 4.60 -18.13 13.97
CA SER A 175 5.67 -17.25 14.47
C SER A 175 5.57 -17.00 15.97
N SER A 176 4.35 -16.93 16.52
CA SER A 176 4.09 -16.74 17.95
C SER A 176 4.42 -17.97 18.82
N ARG A 177 4.66 -19.14 18.21
CA ARG A 177 4.98 -20.40 18.92
C ARG A 177 6.44 -20.81 18.81
N GLU A 178 7.21 -20.14 17.95
CA GLU A 178 8.64 -20.39 17.75
C GLU A 178 9.54 -19.45 18.56
N ASP A 179 8.96 -18.42 19.19
CA ASP A 179 9.57 -17.57 20.24
C ASP A 179 9.12 -18.02 21.65
#